data_AF-S7RBM6-F1
#
_entry.id   AF-S7RBM6-F1
#
_cell.length_a   1.000
_cell.length_b   1.000
_cell.length_c   1.000
_cell.angle_alpha   90.00
_cell.angle_beta   90.00
_cell.angle_gamma   90.00
#
_symmetry.space_group_name_H-M   'P 1'
#
loop_
_entity.id
_entity.type
_entity.pdbx_description
1 polymer ?
#
loop_
_entity_poly.entity_id
_entity_poly.type
_entity_poly.pdbx_seq_one_letter_code
_entity_poly.pdbx_strand_id
1 'polypeptide(L)'
;MSFSFDDTSKLLPQQMVLVPSFLAFVSAYHFLTGTRELTAKQRSWILTTLASAIVTLASFPFVWDYVRNDGDISRVRHSPGLAYATTRIFQGYLISDISMGLIYYREQVGLLTGWVHHSLYILVVELAIRRSWAHIFCLCGIMELPTFVLSIASLNPVFRSNVTFALSFFATRILLHLVLIVSYLLPGNRMRATGGSFVPAAVLALVFPMHAVWFTGCIKGFIKRQRAKKQPTPSATVIHLEVSSERQAVPVPTPAIVPIHASEPRAENTTPLQALPTQPARPTLPAKLVRRLSFEKALRKMEIDRARQRIREARRLLYEVLPPRERVYDYFGLGRGQLRYDRAPGVGGEELGRMVAVY
;
A
#
# COMPACT_ATOMS: atom_id res chain seq x y z
N MET A 1 -45.63 12.79 7.13
CA MET A 1 -44.35 12.45 7.77
C MET A 1 -44.03 13.56 8.75
N SER A 2 -44.56 13.47 9.97
CA SER A 2 -44.41 14.47 11.03
C SER A 2 -43.05 14.28 11.70
N PHE A 3 -42.16 15.26 11.58
CA PHE A 3 -40.93 15.31 12.37
C PHE A 3 -41.31 15.70 13.80
N SER A 4 -41.34 14.71 14.71
CA SER A 4 -41.53 14.98 16.14
C SER A 4 -40.28 15.65 16.71
N PHE A 5 -40.46 16.74 17.47
CA PHE A 5 -39.39 17.57 18.04
C PHE A 5 -38.66 16.92 19.24
N ASP A 6 -39.06 15.72 19.66
CA ASP A 6 -38.47 14.96 20.78
C ASP A 6 -37.07 14.37 20.49
N ASP A 7 -36.55 14.48 19.26
CA ASP A 7 -35.26 13.88 18.87
C ASP A 7 -34.02 14.73 19.24
N THR A 8 -34.19 15.94 19.77
CA THR A 8 -33.05 16.81 20.16
C THR A 8 -32.21 16.22 21.30
N SER A 9 -32.84 15.50 22.23
CA SER A 9 -32.16 14.79 23.34
C SER A 9 -31.23 13.66 22.85
N LYS A 10 -31.50 13.08 21.67
CA LYS A 10 -30.65 12.04 21.04
C LYS A 10 -29.53 12.61 20.17
N LEU A 11 -29.61 13.88 19.77
CA LEU A 11 -28.58 14.54 18.96
C LEU A 11 -27.39 15.03 19.80
N LEU A 12 -27.63 15.46 21.04
CA LEU A 12 -26.58 15.87 21.98
C LEU A 12 -25.50 14.78 22.18
N PRO A 13 -25.83 13.51 22.49
CA PRO A 13 -24.81 12.47 22.64
C PRO A 13 -24.03 12.18 21.35
N GLN A 14 -24.54 12.53 20.16
CA GLN A 14 -23.83 12.30 18.90
C GLN A 14 -22.68 13.29 18.68
N GLN A 15 -22.88 14.57 19.00
CA GLN A 15 -21.82 15.58 18.91
C GLN A 15 -20.72 15.34 19.94
N MET A 16 -21.07 14.75 21.08
CA MET A 16 -20.13 14.43 22.15
C MET A 16 -19.09 13.37 21.79
N VAL A 17 -19.23 12.62 20.69
CA VAL A 17 -18.20 11.65 20.28
C VAL A 17 -17.30 12.19 19.17
N LEU A 18 -17.88 12.92 18.20
CA LEU A 18 -17.11 13.38 17.03
C LEU A 18 -15.98 14.32 17.42
N VAL A 19 -16.28 15.41 18.13
CA VAL A 19 -15.28 16.43 18.48
C VAL A 19 -14.20 15.85 19.39
N PRO A 20 -14.52 15.11 20.48
CA PRO A 20 -13.49 14.48 21.29
C PRO A 20 -12.66 13.45 20.53
N SER A 21 -13.24 12.68 19.61
CA SER A 21 -12.46 11.73 18.81
C SER A 21 -11.48 12.43 17.86
N PHE A 22 -11.90 13.51 17.19
CA PHE A 22 -11.03 14.34 16.36
C PHE A 22 -9.85 14.90 17.19
N LEU A 23 -10.14 15.48 18.35
CA LEU A 23 -9.12 16.01 19.25
C LEU A 23 -8.19 14.89 19.74
N ALA A 24 -8.73 13.74 20.12
CA ALA A 24 -7.94 12.59 20.56
C ALA A 24 -6.97 12.09 19.48
N PHE A 25 -7.40 12.01 18.21
CA PHE A 25 -6.51 11.65 17.11
C PHE A 25 -5.42 12.71 16.87
N VAL A 26 -5.77 14.00 16.88
CA VAL A 26 -4.79 15.09 16.74
C VAL A 26 -3.76 15.05 17.89
N SER A 27 -4.22 14.92 19.13
CA SER A 27 -3.35 14.79 20.30
C SER A 27 -2.46 13.56 20.22
N ALA A 28 -3.01 12.40 19.84
CA ALA A 28 -2.23 11.17 19.66
C ALA A 28 -1.15 11.33 18.57
N TYR A 29 -1.48 12.00 17.46
CA TYR A 29 -0.50 12.30 16.41
C TYR A 29 0.64 13.17 16.94
N HIS A 30 0.35 14.28 17.62
CA HIS A 30 1.38 15.16 18.17
C HIS A 30 2.23 14.48 19.24
N PHE A 31 1.62 13.70 20.12
CA PHE A 31 2.33 12.95 21.14
C PHE A 31 3.28 11.90 20.54
N LEU A 32 2.82 11.12 19.57
CA LEU A 32 3.62 10.05 18.95
C LEU A 32 4.72 10.59 18.03
N THR A 33 4.49 11.73 17.38
CA THR A 33 5.50 12.39 16.54
C THR A 33 6.51 13.20 17.36
N GLY A 34 6.13 13.71 18.53
CA GLY A 34 7.05 14.42 19.43
C GLY A 34 8.01 13.51 20.20
N THR A 35 7.66 12.23 20.36
CA THR A 35 8.47 11.26 21.13
C THR A 35 9.45 10.47 20.26
N ARG A 36 9.35 10.54 18.92
CA ARG A 36 10.14 9.70 18.00
C ARG A 36 10.50 10.45 16.72
N GLU A 37 11.72 10.25 16.25
CA GLU A 37 12.13 10.68 14.91
C GLU A 37 11.51 9.77 13.85
N LEU A 38 10.38 10.20 13.30
CA LEU A 38 9.65 9.47 12.25
C LEU A 38 9.80 10.16 10.90
N THR A 39 10.02 9.37 9.86
CA THR A 39 9.98 9.86 8.47
C THR A 39 8.60 10.40 8.11
N ALA A 40 8.50 11.32 7.15
CA ALA A 40 7.21 11.86 6.69
C ALA A 40 6.22 10.76 6.28
N LYS A 41 6.74 9.69 5.66
CA LYS A 41 5.95 8.51 5.32
C LYS A 41 5.44 7.76 6.57
N GLN A 42 6.27 7.53 7.58
CA GLN A 42 5.80 6.89 8.82
C GLN A 42 4.76 7.75 9.54
N ARG A 43 4.96 9.08 9.59
CA ARG A 43 4.00 10.02 10.18
C ARG A 43 2.62 9.90 9.55
N SER A 44 2.54 9.77 8.22
CA SER A 44 1.26 9.60 7.51
C SER A 44 0.53 8.29 7.81
N TRP A 45 1.17 7.31 8.46
CA TRP A 45 0.54 6.03 8.82
C TRP A 45 0.08 5.94 10.28
N ILE A 46 0.43 6.91 11.14
CA ILE A 46 0.10 6.86 12.58
C ILE A 46 -1.42 6.80 12.79
N LEU A 47 -2.13 7.80 12.27
CA LEU A 47 -3.58 7.93 12.45
C LEU A 47 -4.32 6.75 11.81
N THR A 48 -3.93 6.36 10.60
CA THR A 48 -4.49 5.20 9.90
C THR A 48 -4.30 3.90 10.69
N THR A 49 -3.14 3.69 11.31
CA THR A 49 -2.90 2.48 12.14
C THR A 49 -3.84 2.44 13.34
N LEU A 50 -3.97 3.55 14.07
CA LEU A 50 -4.85 3.64 15.24
C LEU A 50 -6.33 3.44 14.86
N ALA A 51 -6.79 4.16 13.83
CA ALA A 51 -8.18 4.11 13.42
C ALA A 51 -8.58 2.74 12.84
N SER A 52 -7.74 2.16 11.99
CA SER A 52 -8.01 0.83 11.42
C SER A 52 -7.99 -0.26 12.49
N ALA A 53 -7.15 -0.16 13.53
CA ALA A 53 -7.19 -1.06 14.68
C ALA A 53 -8.51 -0.95 15.44
N ILE A 54 -8.93 0.26 15.80
CA ILE A 54 -10.17 0.51 16.54
C ILE A 54 -11.39 -0.03 15.77
N VAL A 55 -11.52 0.33 14.49
CA VAL A 55 -12.66 -0.09 13.66
C VAL A 55 -12.68 -1.60 13.43
N THR A 56 -11.51 -2.22 13.22
CA THR A 56 -11.40 -3.68 13.08
C THR A 56 -11.87 -4.37 14.36
N LEU A 57 -11.37 -3.95 15.53
CA LEU A 57 -11.77 -4.53 16.81
C LEU A 57 -13.26 -4.32 17.12
N ALA A 58 -13.77 -3.11 16.88
CA ALA A 58 -15.18 -2.78 17.09
C ALA A 58 -16.13 -3.53 16.14
N SER A 59 -15.64 -4.03 15.00
CA SER A 59 -16.43 -4.81 14.05
C SER A 59 -16.72 -6.24 14.51
N PHE A 60 -15.92 -6.81 15.41
CA PHE A 60 -16.00 -8.23 15.76
C PHE A 60 -17.38 -8.69 16.27
N PRO A 61 -18.10 -7.97 17.14
CA PRO A 61 -19.44 -8.38 17.57
C PRO A 61 -20.43 -8.49 16.40
N PHE A 62 -20.32 -7.62 15.39
CA PHE A 62 -21.19 -7.61 14.22
C PHE A 62 -20.85 -8.72 13.24
N VAL A 63 -19.55 -8.95 13.00
CA VAL A 63 -19.06 -10.07 12.19
C VAL A 63 -19.41 -11.41 12.82
N TRP A 64 -19.30 -11.51 14.15
CA TRP A 64 -19.68 -12.70 14.89
C TRP A 64 -21.15 -13.06 14.68
N ASP A 65 -22.06 -12.08 14.82
CA ASP A 65 -23.48 -12.31 14.53
C ASP A 65 -23.71 -12.71 13.08
N TYR A 66 -23.04 -12.06 12.15
CA TYR A 66 -23.14 -12.37 10.72
C TYR A 66 -22.75 -13.83 10.44
N VAL A 67 -21.60 -14.27 10.95
CA VAL A 67 -21.10 -15.64 10.76
C VAL A 67 -21.97 -16.66 11.50
N ARG A 68 -22.39 -16.38 12.74
CA ARG A 68 -23.22 -17.28 13.54
C ARG A 68 -24.62 -17.48 12.96
N ASN A 69 -25.08 -16.56 12.13
CA ASN A 69 -26.36 -16.61 11.45
C ASN A 69 -26.23 -16.93 9.96
N ASP A 70 -25.23 -17.73 9.57
CA ASP A 70 -25.03 -18.23 8.20
C ASP A 70 -24.96 -17.13 7.13
N GLY A 71 -24.49 -15.94 7.50
CA GLY A 71 -24.41 -14.79 6.62
C GLY A 71 -25.74 -14.03 6.41
N ASP A 72 -26.73 -14.23 7.28
CA ASP A 72 -27.96 -13.44 7.28
C ASP A 72 -27.72 -12.03 7.85
N ILE A 73 -27.59 -11.04 6.94
CA ILE A 73 -27.41 -9.64 7.33
C ILE A 73 -28.55 -9.08 8.20
N SER A 74 -29.75 -9.64 8.11
CA SER A 74 -30.90 -9.17 8.87
C SER A 74 -30.83 -9.53 10.36
N ARG A 75 -29.91 -10.44 10.72
CA ARG A 75 -29.68 -10.88 12.11
C ARG A 75 -28.47 -10.24 12.77
N VAL A 76 -27.78 -9.33 12.09
CA VAL A 76 -26.66 -8.58 12.68
C VAL A 76 -27.20 -7.60 13.72
N ARG A 77 -26.65 -7.60 14.94
CA ARG A 77 -27.08 -6.69 16.00
C ARG A 77 -26.99 -5.22 15.57
N HIS A 78 -27.96 -4.42 16.00
CA HIS A 78 -27.92 -2.97 15.82
C HIS A 78 -26.92 -2.28 16.76
N SER A 79 -26.82 -2.75 18.01
CA SER A 79 -25.94 -2.23 19.08
C SER A 79 -25.65 -0.72 18.97
N PRO A 80 -26.67 0.15 19.07
CA PRO A 80 -26.57 1.54 18.66
C PRO A 80 -25.42 2.29 19.34
N GLY A 81 -25.21 2.10 20.65
CA GLY A 81 -24.10 2.76 21.37
C GLY A 81 -22.74 2.49 20.72
N LEU A 82 -22.37 1.21 20.56
CA LEU A 82 -21.11 0.82 19.92
C LEU A 82 -21.04 1.24 18.46
N ALA A 83 -22.13 1.06 17.70
CA ALA A 83 -22.15 1.35 16.27
C ALA A 83 -22.01 2.86 15.99
N TYR A 84 -22.77 3.69 16.71
CA TYR A 84 -22.69 5.15 16.61
C TYR A 84 -21.35 5.68 17.11
N ALA A 85 -20.83 5.17 18.24
CA ALA A 85 -19.53 5.61 18.74
C ALA A 85 -18.42 5.29 17.74
N THR A 86 -18.37 4.05 17.22
CA THR A 86 -17.35 3.61 16.26
C THR A 86 -17.40 4.42 14.97
N THR A 87 -18.60 4.65 14.42
CA THR A 87 -18.77 5.44 13.19
C THR A 87 -18.35 6.89 13.38
N ARG A 88 -18.70 7.53 14.51
CA ARG A 88 -18.27 8.89 14.83
C ARG A 88 -16.76 9.00 15.10
N ILE A 89 -16.17 8.02 15.80
CA ILE A 89 -14.71 7.94 15.99
C ILE A 89 -14.00 7.84 14.64
N PHE A 90 -14.49 6.97 13.75
CA PHE A 90 -13.92 6.83 12.42
C PHE A 90 -14.06 8.13 11.59
N GLN A 91 -15.20 8.81 11.68
CA GLN A 91 -15.39 10.12 11.04
C GLN A 91 -14.43 11.18 11.61
N GLY A 92 -14.22 11.20 12.92
CA GLY A 92 -13.22 12.05 13.58
C GLY A 92 -11.81 11.79 13.05
N TYR A 93 -11.42 10.52 12.92
CA TYR A 93 -10.18 10.11 12.26
C TYR A 93 -10.05 10.67 10.83
N LEU A 94 -11.07 10.53 9.99
CA LEU A 94 -11.00 10.99 8.59
C LEU A 94 -10.75 12.50 8.51
N ILE A 95 -11.41 13.27 9.38
CA ILE A 95 -11.21 14.72 9.48
C ILE A 95 -9.80 15.01 9.97
N SER A 96 -9.35 14.35 11.04
CA SER A 96 -7.99 14.51 11.58
C SER A 96 -6.91 14.17 10.54
N ASP A 97 -7.07 13.09 9.78
CA ASP A 97 -6.07 12.67 8.78
C ASP A 97 -6.01 13.62 7.59
N ILE A 98 -7.14 14.14 7.12
CA ILE A 98 -7.16 15.23 6.12
C ILE A 98 -6.47 16.48 6.68
N SER A 99 -6.79 16.90 7.90
CA SER A 99 -6.19 18.08 8.52
C SER A 99 -4.67 17.93 8.72
N MET A 100 -4.23 16.82 9.32
CA MET A 100 -2.80 16.56 9.53
C MET A 100 -2.08 16.32 8.20
N GLY A 101 -2.74 15.68 7.24
CA GLY A 101 -2.26 15.52 5.87
C GLY A 101 -2.02 16.86 5.19
N LEU A 102 -2.91 17.85 5.36
CA LEU A 102 -2.73 19.18 4.77
C LEU A 102 -1.51 19.90 5.35
N ILE A 103 -1.29 19.77 6.67
CA ILE A 103 -0.28 20.53 7.41
C ILE A 103 1.10 19.86 7.35
N TYR A 104 1.19 18.55 7.59
CA TYR A 104 2.46 17.88 7.90
C TYR A 104 2.98 16.93 6.81
N TYR A 105 2.10 16.30 6.03
CA TYR A 105 2.50 15.25 5.10
C TYR A 105 1.69 15.25 3.79
N ARG A 106 1.45 16.44 3.24
CA ARG A 106 0.59 16.65 2.05
C ARG A 106 1.01 15.79 0.85
N GLU A 107 2.32 15.61 0.66
CA GLU A 107 2.89 14.80 -0.42
C GLU A 107 2.61 13.30 -0.28
N GLN A 108 2.30 12.82 0.93
CA GLN A 108 2.02 11.41 1.19
C GLN A 108 0.55 11.06 0.97
N VAL A 109 -0.35 12.06 0.95
CA VAL A 109 -1.78 11.86 0.76
C VAL A 109 -2.10 11.86 -0.74
N GLY A 110 -2.27 10.66 -1.31
CA GLY A 110 -2.66 10.50 -2.72
C GLY A 110 -4.05 11.08 -3.00
N LEU A 111 -4.25 11.63 -4.21
CA LEU A 111 -5.54 12.21 -4.64
C LEU A 111 -6.71 11.24 -4.49
N LEU A 112 -6.59 10.07 -5.12
CA LEU A 112 -7.66 9.08 -5.11
C LEU A 112 -7.72 8.31 -3.80
N THR A 113 -6.55 7.91 -3.27
CA THR A 113 -6.46 6.99 -2.12
C THR A 113 -6.62 7.67 -0.77
N GLY A 114 -6.40 9.00 -0.71
CA GLY A 114 -6.50 9.80 0.51
C GLY A 114 -7.59 10.87 0.39
N TRP A 115 -7.36 11.93 -0.39
CA TRP A 115 -8.24 13.10 -0.40
C TRP A 115 -9.69 12.77 -0.78
N VAL A 116 -9.89 12.17 -1.96
CA VAL A 116 -11.24 11.82 -2.45
C VAL A 116 -11.83 10.71 -1.61
N HIS A 117 -11.04 9.67 -1.30
CA HIS A 117 -11.50 8.54 -0.50
C HIS A 117 -11.99 8.97 0.89
N HIS A 118 -11.18 9.72 1.65
CA HIS A 118 -11.54 10.14 3.01
C HIS A 118 -12.73 11.11 3.00
N SER A 119 -12.78 12.05 2.04
CA SER A 119 -13.93 12.95 1.86
C SER A 119 -15.22 12.18 1.59
N LEU A 120 -15.18 11.21 0.67
CA LEU A 120 -16.34 10.37 0.36
C LEU A 120 -16.78 9.52 1.56
N TYR A 121 -15.82 8.97 2.33
CA TYR A 121 -16.15 8.20 3.52
C TYR A 121 -16.78 9.05 4.62
N ILE A 122 -16.40 10.32 4.78
CA ILE A 122 -17.10 11.24 5.70
C ILE A 122 -18.59 11.32 5.33
N LEU A 123 -18.91 11.46 4.03
CA LEU A 123 -20.28 11.52 3.55
C LEU A 123 -21.03 10.19 3.71
N VAL A 124 -20.39 9.07 3.40
CA VAL A 124 -20.98 7.72 3.52
C VAL A 124 -21.28 7.38 4.98
N VAL A 125 -20.36 7.72 5.90
CA VAL A 125 -20.55 7.51 7.34
C VAL A 125 -21.69 8.39 7.87
N GLU A 126 -21.72 9.66 7.49
CA GLU A 126 -22.81 10.57 7.87
C GLU A 126 -24.16 10.06 7.34
N LEU A 127 -24.22 9.57 6.11
CA LEU A 127 -25.41 8.95 5.53
C LEU A 127 -25.84 7.70 6.31
N ALA A 128 -24.90 6.83 6.67
CA ALA A 128 -25.19 5.63 7.45
C ALA A 128 -25.76 5.97 8.83
N ILE A 129 -25.21 6.98 9.50
CA ILE A 129 -25.69 7.48 10.81
C ILE A 129 -27.11 8.03 10.69
N ARG A 130 -27.38 8.90 9.70
CA ARG A 130 -28.70 9.52 9.48
C ARG A 130 -29.80 8.53 9.11
N ARG A 131 -29.43 7.39 8.52
CA ARG A 131 -30.36 6.32 8.14
C ARG A 131 -30.42 5.18 9.17
N SER A 132 -29.79 5.35 10.34
CA SER A 132 -29.69 4.31 11.39
C SER A 132 -29.02 3.00 10.91
N TRP A 133 -28.15 3.10 9.91
CA TRP A 133 -27.35 2.01 9.32
C TRP A 133 -25.92 1.94 9.87
N ALA A 134 -25.65 2.56 11.02
CA ALA A 134 -24.32 2.55 11.63
C ALA A 134 -23.79 1.12 11.88
N HIS A 135 -24.67 0.18 12.22
CA HIS A 135 -24.34 -1.23 12.41
C HIS A 135 -23.87 -1.92 11.13
N ILE A 136 -24.42 -1.54 9.97
CA ILE A 136 -23.96 -2.01 8.65
C ILE A 136 -22.53 -1.53 8.40
N PHE A 137 -22.24 -0.27 8.73
CA PHE A 137 -20.88 0.26 8.64
C PHE A 137 -19.92 -0.51 9.55
N CYS A 138 -20.32 -0.79 10.79
CA CYS A 138 -19.49 -1.55 11.73
C CYS A 138 -19.25 -2.99 11.28
N LEU A 139 -20.23 -3.67 10.69
CA LEU A 139 -20.02 -4.97 10.04
C LEU A 139 -18.96 -4.87 8.94
N CYS A 140 -19.07 -3.86 8.09
CA CYS A 140 -18.10 -3.56 7.04
C CYS A 140 -16.72 -3.14 7.59
N GLY A 141 -16.63 -2.74 8.87
CA GLY A 141 -15.40 -2.29 9.52
C GLY A 141 -14.29 -3.34 9.53
N ILE A 142 -14.62 -4.63 9.45
CA ILE A 142 -13.63 -5.72 9.32
C ILE A 142 -12.79 -5.60 8.03
N MET A 143 -13.29 -4.88 7.03
CA MET A 143 -12.55 -4.57 5.81
C MET A 143 -11.35 -3.63 6.05
N GLU A 144 -11.23 -3.02 7.23
CA GLU A 144 -10.04 -2.26 7.62
C GLU A 144 -8.87 -3.12 8.11
N LEU A 145 -9.08 -4.42 8.36
CA LEU A 145 -8.01 -5.35 8.76
C LEU A 145 -6.77 -5.31 7.84
N PRO A 146 -6.89 -5.40 6.49
CA PRO A 146 -5.73 -5.25 5.61
C PRO A 146 -5.06 -3.89 5.71
N THR A 147 -5.81 -2.81 5.96
CA THR A 147 -5.24 -1.46 6.19
C THR A 147 -4.43 -1.45 7.47
N PHE A 148 -4.93 -2.06 8.54
CA PHE A 148 -4.19 -2.21 9.79
C PHE A 148 -2.87 -2.96 9.58
N VAL A 149 -2.91 -4.12 8.91
CA VAL A 149 -1.71 -4.90 8.60
C VAL A 149 -0.70 -4.10 7.75
N LEU A 150 -1.17 -3.33 6.77
CA LEU A 150 -0.30 -2.51 5.92
C LEU A 150 0.32 -1.31 6.67
N SER A 151 -0.49 -0.64 7.49
CA SER A 151 -0.11 0.57 8.20
C SER A 151 0.88 0.28 9.32
N ILE A 152 0.65 -0.78 10.12
CA ILE A 152 1.59 -1.20 11.16
C ILE A 152 2.95 -1.64 10.57
N ALA A 153 2.94 -2.33 9.43
CA ALA A 153 4.15 -2.70 8.70
C ALA A 153 4.88 -1.49 8.08
N SER A 154 4.16 -0.39 7.85
CA SER A 154 4.72 0.87 7.35
C SER A 154 5.35 1.70 8.48
N LEU A 155 4.86 1.56 9.71
CA LEU A 155 5.47 2.15 10.90
C LEU A 155 6.72 1.38 11.33
N ASN A 156 6.64 0.05 11.38
CA ASN A 156 7.76 -0.81 11.72
C ASN A 156 7.90 -1.97 10.69
N PRO A 157 8.98 -1.97 9.89
CA PRO A 157 9.23 -2.99 8.87
C PRO A 157 9.29 -4.43 9.40
N VAL A 158 9.55 -4.65 10.70
CA VAL A 158 9.59 -5.99 11.31
C VAL A 158 8.24 -6.70 11.19
N PHE A 159 7.13 -5.96 11.23
CA PHE A 159 5.79 -6.54 11.09
C PHE A 159 5.38 -6.80 9.64
N ARG A 160 6.28 -6.59 8.68
CA ARG A 160 5.92 -6.68 7.26
C ARG A 160 5.74 -8.12 6.81
N SER A 161 4.48 -8.53 6.68
CA SER A 161 4.09 -9.77 6.01
C SER A 161 3.25 -9.50 4.75
N ASN A 162 3.86 -9.74 3.60
CA ASN A 162 3.20 -9.65 2.30
C ASN A 162 2.03 -10.64 2.17
N VAL A 163 2.20 -11.86 2.71
CA VAL A 163 1.18 -12.92 2.63
C VAL A 163 -0.01 -12.56 3.51
N THR A 164 0.23 -12.14 4.76
CA THR A 164 -0.84 -11.74 5.69
C THR A 164 -1.65 -10.56 5.13
N PHE A 165 -0.98 -9.56 4.56
CA PHE A 165 -1.66 -8.45 3.89
C PHE A 165 -2.54 -8.94 2.73
N ALA A 166 -2.01 -9.79 1.85
CA ALA A 166 -2.76 -10.23 0.67
C ALA A 166 -3.93 -11.16 1.00
N LEU A 167 -3.76 -12.08 1.96
CA LEU A 167 -4.82 -12.96 2.43
C LEU A 167 -5.94 -12.16 3.11
N SER A 168 -5.60 -11.25 4.03
CA SER A 168 -6.59 -10.39 4.68
C SER A 168 -7.31 -9.49 3.66
N PHE A 169 -6.59 -8.89 2.70
CA PHE A 169 -7.19 -8.06 1.65
C PHE A 169 -8.15 -8.87 0.79
N PHE A 170 -7.76 -10.06 0.33
CA PHE A 170 -8.63 -10.92 -0.46
C PHE A 170 -9.87 -11.32 0.34
N ALA A 171 -9.70 -11.83 1.55
CA ALA A 171 -10.80 -12.33 2.37
C ALA A 171 -11.82 -11.23 2.69
N THR A 172 -11.38 -10.06 3.14
CA THR A 172 -12.30 -9.02 3.62
C THR A 172 -12.70 -8.04 2.53
N ARG A 173 -11.77 -7.51 1.73
CA ARG A 173 -12.05 -6.46 0.75
C ARG A 173 -12.50 -6.96 -0.62
N ILE A 174 -12.29 -8.23 -0.94
CA ILE A 174 -12.74 -8.85 -2.19
C ILE A 174 -13.90 -9.81 -1.93
N LEU A 175 -13.66 -10.92 -1.22
CA LEU A 175 -14.64 -11.99 -1.06
C LEU A 175 -15.84 -11.54 -0.21
N LEU A 176 -15.60 -11.14 1.05
CA LEU A 176 -16.67 -10.67 1.93
C LEU A 176 -17.40 -9.46 1.34
N HIS A 177 -16.67 -8.51 0.74
CA HIS A 177 -17.27 -7.34 0.10
C HIS A 177 -18.26 -7.74 -1.01
N LEU A 178 -17.91 -8.68 -1.89
CA LEU A 178 -18.79 -9.19 -2.94
C LEU A 178 -20.02 -9.90 -2.36
N VAL A 179 -19.81 -10.73 -1.33
CA VAL A 179 -20.90 -11.42 -0.61
C VAL A 179 -21.87 -10.42 0.01
N LEU A 180 -21.37 -9.35 0.63
CA LEU A 180 -22.21 -8.29 1.20
C LEU A 180 -22.99 -7.54 0.11
N ILE A 181 -22.39 -7.22 -1.04
CA ILE A 181 -23.11 -6.61 -2.17
C ILE A 181 -24.30 -7.49 -2.56
N VAL A 182 -24.07 -8.78 -2.80
CA VAL A 182 -25.14 -9.72 -3.15
C VAL A 182 -26.19 -9.81 -2.03
N SER A 183 -25.75 -9.90 -0.78
CA SER A 183 -26.63 -10.00 0.39
C SER A 183 -27.58 -8.81 0.52
N TYR A 184 -27.11 -7.58 0.25
CA TYR A 184 -27.94 -6.37 0.26
C TYR A 184 -28.77 -6.17 -1.02
N LEU A 185 -28.48 -6.89 -2.11
CA LEU A 185 -29.32 -6.91 -3.31
C LEU A 185 -30.51 -7.87 -3.18
N LEU A 186 -30.34 -8.98 -2.45
CA LEU A 186 -31.38 -9.97 -2.25
C LEU A 186 -32.62 -9.35 -1.56
N PRO A 187 -33.83 -9.49 -2.13
CA PRO A 187 -35.03 -8.82 -1.61
C PRO A 187 -35.33 -9.13 -0.14
N GLY A 188 -35.26 -10.40 0.28
CA GLY A 188 -35.57 -10.79 1.66
C GLY A 188 -34.68 -10.11 2.69
N ASN A 189 -33.37 -10.10 2.43
CA ASN A 189 -32.37 -9.48 3.29
C ASN A 189 -32.51 -7.95 3.30
N ARG A 190 -32.67 -7.35 2.12
CA ARG A 190 -32.83 -5.90 1.94
C ARG A 190 -34.08 -5.35 2.63
N MET A 191 -35.22 -6.03 2.49
CA MET A 191 -36.47 -5.60 3.13
C MET A 191 -36.34 -5.58 4.67
N ARG A 192 -35.65 -6.57 5.25
CA ARG A 192 -35.48 -6.67 6.70
C ARG A 192 -34.37 -5.76 7.25
N ALA A 193 -33.22 -5.69 6.58
CA ALA A 193 -32.06 -4.96 7.09
C ALA A 193 -32.09 -3.45 6.80
N THR A 194 -32.69 -3.03 5.68
CA THR A 194 -32.62 -1.63 5.19
C THR A 194 -33.97 -1.03 4.84
N GLY A 195 -35.08 -1.73 5.17
CA GLY A 195 -36.43 -1.30 4.81
C GLY A 195 -36.66 -1.27 3.29
N GLY A 196 -35.94 -2.11 2.53
CA GLY A 196 -36.06 -2.17 1.07
C GLY A 196 -35.08 -1.27 0.32
N SER A 197 -34.25 -0.49 1.01
CA SER A 197 -33.31 0.44 0.38
C SER A 197 -32.15 -0.28 -0.32
N PHE A 198 -31.89 0.08 -1.58
CA PHE A 198 -30.72 -0.36 -2.35
C PHE A 198 -29.44 0.42 -2.03
N VAL A 199 -29.53 1.49 -1.22
CA VAL A 199 -28.40 2.41 -1.01
C VAL A 199 -27.15 1.70 -0.47
N PRO A 200 -27.23 0.80 0.54
CA PRO A 200 -26.04 0.08 1.00
C PRO A 200 -25.39 -0.78 -0.09
N ALA A 201 -26.19 -1.52 -0.88
CA ALA A 201 -25.68 -2.31 -2.01
C ALA A 201 -25.01 -1.42 -3.06
N ALA A 202 -25.62 -0.29 -3.41
CA ALA A 202 -25.09 0.64 -4.39
C ALA A 202 -23.76 1.25 -3.94
N VAL A 203 -23.65 1.70 -2.67
CA VAL A 203 -22.41 2.24 -2.11
C VAL A 203 -21.29 1.19 -2.11
N LEU A 204 -21.57 -0.03 -1.64
CA LEU A 204 -20.60 -1.13 -1.67
C LEU A 204 -20.15 -1.44 -3.10
N ALA A 205 -21.09 -1.53 -4.05
CA ALA A 205 -20.79 -1.78 -5.45
C ALA A 205 -19.94 -0.66 -6.10
N LEU A 206 -20.16 0.61 -5.73
CA LEU A 206 -19.36 1.73 -6.23
C LEU A 206 -17.93 1.73 -5.67
N VAL A 207 -17.72 1.28 -4.44
CA VAL A 207 -16.39 1.21 -3.80
C VAL A 207 -15.59 -0.01 -4.28
N PHE A 208 -16.27 -1.11 -4.62
CA PHE A 208 -15.62 -2.37 -4.98
C PHE A 208 -14.57 -2.32 -6.11
N PRO A 209 -14.78 -1.61 -7.25
CA PRO A 209 -13.79 -1.54 -8.33
C PRO A 209 -12.42 -1.04 -7.86
N MET A 210 -12.40 -0.08 -6.94
CA MET A 210 -11.16 0.44 -6.37
C MET A 210 -10.41 -0.66 -5.61
N HIS A 211 -11.10 -1.46 -4.79
CA HIS A 211 -10.50 -2.60 -4.09
C HIS A 211 -9.98 -3.67 -5.06
N ALA A 212 -10.74 -3.97 -6.12
CA ALA A 212 -10.32 -4.94 -7.15
C ALA A 212 -9.05 -4.48 -7.90
N VAL A 213 -8.96 -3.20 -8.25
CA VAL A 213 -7.77 -2.62 -8.90
C VAL A 213 -6.56 -2.69 -7.96
N TRP A 214 -6.72 -2.35 -6.68
CA TRP A 214 -5.63 -2.43 -5.70
C TRP A 214 -5.15 -3.86 -5.48
N PHE A 215 -6.07 -4.82 -5.36
CA PHE A 215 -5.72 -6.23 -5.24
C PHE A 215 -4.98 -6.74 -6.47
N THR A 216 -5.43 -6.37 -7.67
CA THR A 216 -4.73 -6.68 -8.92
C THR A 216 -3.30 -6.12 -8.92
N GLY A 217 -3.12 -4.89 -8.42
CA GLY A 217 -1.80 -4.29 -8.21
C GLY A 217 -0.93 -5.08 -7.24
N CYS A 218 -1.50 -5.57 -6.14
CA CYS A 218 -0.83 -6.41 -5.16
C CYS A 218 -0.29 -7.71 -5.80
N ILE A 219 -1.15 -8.44 -6.52
CA ILE A 219 -0.79 -9.70 -7.21
C ILE A 219 0.28 -9.47 -8.27
N LYS A 220 0.12 -8.43 -9.12
CA LYS A 220 1.15 -8.04 -10.10
C LYS A 220 2.49 -7.74 -9.42
N GLY A 221 2.45 -7.10 -8.25
CA GLY A 221 3.63 -6.86 -7.41
C GLY A 221 4.33 -8.15 -6.95
N PHE A 222 3.59 -9.17 -6.53
CA PHE A 222 4.17 -10.47 -6.16
C PHE A 222 4.80 -11.17 -7.35
N ILE A 223 4.08 -11.25 -8.47
CA ILE A 223 4.57 -11.89 -9.69
C ILE A 223 5.87 -11.20 -10.14
N LYS A 224 5.92 -9.86 -10.13
CA LYS A 224 7.13 -9.10 -10.50
C LYS A 224 8.30 -9.45 -9.57
N ARG A 225 8.10 -9.47 -8.26
CA ARG A 225 9.15 -9.81 -7.28
C ARG A 225 9.63 -11.26 -7.40
N GLN A 226 8.73 -12.20 -7.65
CA GLN A 226 9.11 -13.60 -7.86
C GLN A 226 9.92 -13.77 -9.16
N ARG A 227 9.55 -13.08 -10.24
CA ARG A 227 10.31 -13.10 -11.50
C ARG A 227 11.71 -12.53 -11.32
N ALA A 228 11.85 -11.43 -10.57
CA ALA A 228 13.15 -10.84 -10.27
C ALA A 228 14.07 -11.78 -9.47
N LYS A 229 13.52 -12.61 -8.57
CA LYS A 229 14.30 -13.62 -7.83
C LYS A 229 14.78 -14.79 -8.70
N LYS A 230 14.06 -15.09 -9.79
CA LYS A 230 14.41 -16.18 -10.72
C LYS A 230 15.41 -15.76 -11.79
N GLN A 231 15.59 -14.46 -12.02
CA GLN A 231 16.63 -14.01 -12.93
C GLN A 231 17.98 -14.28 -12.26
N PRO A 232 18.87 -15.08 -12.88
CA PRO A 232 20.21 -15.26 -12.36
C PRO A 232 20.81 -13.87 -12.23
N THR A 233 21.31 -13.52 -11.03
CA THR A 233 22.09 -12.32 -10.83
C THR A 233 23.13 -12.33 -11.95
N PRO A 234 23.16 -11.33 -12.86
CA PRO A 234 24.17 -11.33 -13.90
C PRO A 234 25.49 -11.45 -13.17
N SER A 235 26.21 -12.56 -13.42
CA SER A 235 27.55 -12.76 -12.86
C SER A 235 28.25 -11.45 -13.06
N ALA A 236 28.59 -10.79 -11.94
CA ALA A 236 29.25 -9.50 -11.99
C ALA A 236 30.37 -9.69 -13.01
N THR A 237 30.28 -8.99 -14.14
CA THR A 237 31.37 -8.96 -15.08
C THR A 237 32.52 -8.45 -14.25
N VAL A 238 33.38 -9.36 -13.81
CA VAL A 238 34.63 -9.02 -13.16
C VAL A 238 35.34 -8.31 -14.28
N ILE A 239 35.25 -6.98 -14.27
CA ILE A 239 36.17 -6.15 -15.00
C ILE A 239 37.48 -6.50 -14.31
N HIS A 240 38.19 -7.45 -14.89
CA HIS A 240 39.61 -7.61 -14.66
C HIS A 240 40.17 -6.25 -15.08
N LEU A 241 40.26 -5.34 -14.12
CA LEU A 241 41.16 -4.22 -14.18
C LEU A 241 42.53 -4.90 -14.21
N GLU A 242 42.98 -5.17 -15.42
CA GLU A 242 44.36 -5.48 -15.74
C GLU A 242 45.13 -4.21 -15.35
N VAL A 243 45.37 -4.05 -14.05
CA VAL A 243 46.39 -3.15 -13.55
C VAL A 243 47.67 -3.81 -13.98
N SER A 244 48.14 -3.42 -15.17
CA SER A 244 49.49 -3.72 -15.65
C SER A 244 50.47 -3.14 -14.63
N SER A 245 50.73 -3.89 -13.56
CA SER A 245 51.86 -3.67 -12.69
C SER A 245 53.05 -4.27 -13.43
N GLU A 246 53.69 -3.44 -14.24
CA GLU A 246 55.02 -3.67 -14.79
C GLU A 246 56.02 -3.66 -13.62
N ARG A 247 55.98 -4.72 -12.81
CA ARG A 247 57.01 -5.02 -11.81
C ARG A 247 57.95 -6.05 -12.42
N GLN A 248 59.06 -5.52 -12.91
CA GLN A 248 60.29 -6.23 -13.26
C GLN A 248 60.69 -7.15 -12.09
N ALA A 249 60.53 -8.46 -12.27
CA ALA A 249 60.88 -9.47 -11.27
C ALA A 249 62.26 -10.06 -11.60
N VAL A 250 63.17 -9.92 -10.64
CA VAL A 250 64.47 -10.59 -10.55
C VAL A 250 64.24 -12.10 -10.28
N PRO A 251 65.04 -13.01 -10.89
CA PRO A 251 64.81 -14.44 -10.76
C PRO A 251 65.26 -14.95 -9.38
N VAL A 252 64.35 -15.65 -8.68
CA VAL A 252 64.63 -16.39 -7.45
C VAL A 252 64.50 -17.89 -7.74
N PRO A 253 65.44 -18.74 -7.28
CA PRO A 253 65.49 -20.14 -7.66
C PRO A 253 64.50 -21.02 -6.89
N THR A 254 63.94 -21.96 -7.65
CA THR A 254 63.02 -23.03 -7.30
C THR A 254 63.65 -24.09 -6.38
N PRO A 255 62.90 -24.60 -5.39
CA PRO A 255 63.09 -25.96 -4.88
C PRO A 255 61.94 -26.90 -5.26
N ALA A 256 62.31 -28.17 -5.37
CA ALA A 256 61.61 -29.26 -6.02
C ALA A 256 60.50 -29.95 -5.19
N ILE A 257 59.45 -30.38 -5.92
CA ILE A 257 58.75 -31.69 -5.89
C ILE A 257 58.30 -32.27 -4.53
N VAL A 258 56.97 -32.51 -4.39
CA VAL A 258 56.40 -33.84 -4.07
C VAL A 258 54.99 -33.97 -4.72
N PRO A 259 54.66 -35.07 -5.44
CA PRO A 259 53.34 -35.34 -5.99
C PRO A 259 52.49 -36.19 -5.03
N ILE A 260 51.23 -35.82 -4.81
CA ILE A 260 50.27 -36.66 -4.07
C ILE A 260 49.04 -36.94 -4.94
N HIS A 261 49.02 -38.19 -5.40
CA HIS A 261 47.94 -39.13 -5.65
C HIS A 261 46.50 -38.70 -5.98
N ALA A 262 46.04 -39.36 -7.04
CA ALA A 262 44.69 -39.44 -7.58
C ALA A 262 43.74 -40.35 -6.78
N SER A 263 42.43 -40.05 -6.89
CA SER A 263 41.27 -40.94 -6.69
C SER A 263 40.04 -40.17 -7.22
N GLU A 264 39.56 -40.41 -8.44
CA GLU A 264 38.63 -41.46 -8.92
C GLU A 264 37.26 -40.86 -9.28
N PRO A 265 36.60 -41.29 -10.38
CA PRO A 265 35.39 -40.68 -10.91
C PRO A 265 34.12 -41.36 -10.39
N ARG A 266 33.13 -40.57 -9.96
CA ARG A 266 31.84 -41.10 -9.49
C ARG A 266 30.74 -40.96 -10.56
N ALA A 267 30.48 -42.09 -11.21
CA ALA A 267 29.23 -42.61 -11.78
C ALA A 267 28.18 -41.63 -12.34
N GLU A 268 28.02 -41.70 -13.66
CA GLU A 268 26.82 -41.37 -14.43
C GLU A 268 25.57 -42.06 -13.86
N ASN A 269 24.51 -41.29 -13.65
CA ASN A 269 23.15 -41.80 -13.52
C ASN A 269 22.37 -41.37 -14.78
N THR A 270 22.31 -42.26 -15.75
CA THR A 270 21.49 -42.18 -16.95
C THR A 270 20.05 -42.53 -16.60
N THR A 271 19.19 -41.51 -16.52
CA THR A 271 17.74 -41.69 -16.41
C THR A 271 17.15 -42.07 -17.77
N PRO A 272 16.27 -43.09 -17.87
CA PRO A 272 15.64 -43.46 -19.14
C PRO A 272 14.73 -42.34 -19.64
N LEU A 273 14.94 -41.92 -20.88
CA LEU A 273 14.04 -41.05 -21.64
C LEU A 273 12.64 -41.68 -21.73
N GLN A 274 11.69 -41.10 -21.01
CA GLN A 274 10.27 -41.41 -21.16
C GLN A 274 9.80 -40.79 -22.50
N ALA A 275 9.36 -41.66 -23.41
CA ALA A 275 8.82 -41.25 -24.70
C ALA A 275 7.60 -40.34 -24.51
N LEU A 276 7.74 -39.09 -24.95
CA LEU A 276 6.65 -38.10 -24.94
C LEU A 276 5.55 -38.56 -25.92
N PRO A 277 4.27 -38.45 -25.56
CA PRO A 277 3.17 -38.72 -26.47
C PRO A 277 3.25 -37.80 -27.69
N THR A 278 3.25 -38.41 -28.88
CA THR A 278 3.16 -37.78 -30.19
C THR A 278 1.98 -36.81 -30.22
N GLN A 279 2.28 -35.52 -30.11
CA GLN A 279 1.27 -34.48 -30.26
C GLN A 279 0.74 -34.49 -31.70
N PRO A 280 -0.59 -34.38 -31.90
CA PRO A 280 -1.18 -34.28 -33.23
C PRO A 280 -0.58 -33.07 -33.96
N ALA A 281 -0.15 -33.30 -35.19
CA ALA A 281 0.49 -32.31 -36.05
C ALA A 281 -0.37 -31.04 -36.12
N ARG A 282 0.10 -29.97 -35.47
CA ARG A 282 -0.54 -28.67 -35.58
C ARG A 282 -0.46 -28.22 -37.04
N PRO A 283 -1.56 -27.72 -37.62
CA PRO A 283 -1.54 -27.17 -38.96
C PRO A 283 -0.48 -26.08 -39.05
N THR A 284 0.60 -26.37 -39.78
CA THR A 284 1.69 -25.43 -39.99
C THR A 284 1.18 -24.34 -40.92
N LEU A 285 1.00 -23.13 -40.38
CA LEU A 285 0.79 -21.95 -41.21
C LEU A 285 1.90 -21.87 -42.25
N PRO A 286 1.60 -21.57 -43.52
CA PRO A 286 2.59 -21.51 -44.57
C PRO A 286 3.72 -20.56 -44.17
N ALA A 287 4.98 -21.00 -44.31
CA ALA A 287 6.17 -20.29 -43.80
C ALA A 287 6.24 -18.82 -44.23
N LYS A 288 5.68 -18.48 -45.40
CA LYS A 288 5.54 -17.10 -45.90
C LYS A 288 4.66 -16.22 -45.00
N LEU A 289 3.59 -16.76 -44.43
CA LEU A 289 2.66 -16.05 -43.55
C LEU A 289 3.27 -15.81 -42.16
N VAL A 290 4.01 -16.80 -41.64
CA VAL A 290 4.76 -16.67 -40.37
C VAL A 290 5.82 -15.57 -40.49
N ARG A 291 6.53 -15.53 -41.62
CA ARG A 291 7.55 -14.49 -41.88
C ARG A 291 6.92 -13.10 -41.97
N ARG A 292 5.78 -12.93 -42.66
CA ARG A 292 5.04 -11.65 -42.70
C ARG A 292 4.57 -11.18 -41.33
N LEU A 293 3.96 -12.06 -40.54
CA LEU A 293 3.49 -11.73 -39.19
C LEU A 293 4.65 -11.37 -38.24
N SER A 294 5.81 -12.03 -38.38
CA SER A 294 7.01 -11.70 -37.60
C SER A 294 7.56 -10.31 -37.95
N PHE A 295 7.52 -9.94 -39.23
CA PHE A 295 7.99 -8.64 -39.72
C PHE A 295 7.07 -7.50 -39.27
N GLU A 296 5.76 -7.64 -39.41
CA GLU A 296 4.79 -6.65 -38.91
C GLU A 296 4.90 -6.45 -37.40
N LYS A 297 5.10 -7.52 -36.64
CA LYS A 297 5.32 -7.45 -35.20
C LYS A 297 6.61 -6.73 -34.84
N ALA A 298 7.69 -6.94 -35.60
CA ALA A 298 8.95 -6.22 -35.44
C ALA A 298 8.79 -4.72 -35.76
N LEU A 299 8.06 -4.38 -36.82
CA LEU A 299 7.76 -3.00 -37.22
C LEU A 299 6.96 -2.27 -36.15
N ARG A 300 5.86 -2.87 -35.65
CA ARG A 300 5.07 -2.30 -34.54
C ARG A 300 5.90 -2.11 -33.28
N LYS A 301 6.79 -3.05 -32.96
CA LYS A 301 7.70 -2.92 -31.80
C LYS A 301 8.65 -1.74 -31.98
N MET A 302 9.23 -1.58 -33.18
CA MET A 302 10.12 -0.47 -33.50
C MET A 302 9.40 0.89 -33.44
N GLU A 303 8.15 0.97 -33.91
CA GLU A 303 7.31 2.18 -33.80
C GLU A 303 7.03 2.55 -32.34
N ILE A 304 6.67 1.56 -31.51
CA ILE A 304 6.43 1.78 -30.08
C ILE A 304 7.70 2.26 -29.36
N ASP A 305 8.86 1.69 -29.70
CA ASP A 305 10.12 2.08 -29.09
C ASP A 305 10.55 3.50 -29.52
N ARG A 306 10.34 3.88 -30.80
CA ARG A 306 10.52 5.26 -31.27
C ARG A 306 9.57 6.23 -30.56
N ALA A 307 8.30 5.89 -30.38
CA ALA A 307 7.34 6.73 -29.66
C ALA A 307 7.75 6.93 -28.19
N ARG A 308 8.23 5.87 -27.52
CA ARG A 308 8.77 5.97 -26.16
C ARG A 308 10.00 6.86 -26.08
N GLN A 309 10.89 6.79 -27.07
CA GLN A 309 12.07 7.63 -27.12
C GLN A 309 11.70 9.11 -27.26
N ARG A 310 10.77 9.43 -28.17
CA ARG A 310 10.22 10.80 -28.32
C ARG A 310 9.61 11.33 -27.03
N ILE A 311 8.86 10.51 -26.29
CA ILE A 311 8.29 10.91 -24.99
C ILE A 311 9.39 11.18 -23.94
N ARG A 312 10.46 10.36 -23.92
CA ARG A 312 11.59 10.60 -23.00
C ARG A 312 12.35 11.87 -23.34
N GLU A 313 12.58 12.13 -24.63
CA GLU A 313 13.21 13.36 -25.12
C GLU A 313 12.34 14.58 -24.83
N ALA A 314 11.04 14.53 -25.11
CA ALA A 314 10.11 15.60 -24.76
C ALA A 314 10.10 15.88 -23.26
N ARG A 315 10.12 14.83 -22.42
CA ARG A 315 10.19 14.98 -20.96
C ARG A 315 11.52 15.58 -20.52
N ARG A 316 12.63 15.20 -21.15
CA ARG A 316 13.96 15.77 -20.90
C ARG A 316 14.00 17.25 -21.25
N LEU A 317 13.53 17.63 -22.45
CA LEU A 317 13.44 19.02 -22.88
C LEU A 317 12.54 19.84 -21.97
N LEU A 318 11.40 19.28 -21.54
CA LEU A 318 10.52 19.93 -20.56
C LEU A 318 11.26 20.16 -19.23
N TYR A 319 12.06 19.20 -18.76
CA TYR A 319 12.88 19.36 -17.56
C TYR A 319 14.03 20.36 -17.73
N GLU A 320 14.54 20.56 -18.94
CA GLU A 320 15.59 21.54 -19.24
C GLU A 320 15.02 22.97 -19.33
N VAL A 321 13.76 23.14 -19.75
CA VAL A 321 13.06 24.44 -19.80
C VAL A 321 12.45 24.83 -18.45
N LEU A 322 12.05 23.84 -17.64
CA LEU A 322 11.60 24.11 -16.28
C LEU A 322 12.78 24.69 -15.47
N PRO A 323 12.56 25.74 -14.65
CA PRO A 323 13.59 26.26 -13.77
C PRO A 323 14.19 25.12 -12.93
N PRO A 324 15.49 25.20 -12.57
CA PRO A 324 16.12 24.24 -11.67
C PRO A 324 15.15 23.92 -10.54
N ARG A 325 14.93 22.63 -10.28
CA ARG A 325 13.86 22.13 -9.41
C ARG A 325 13.79 22.88 -8.07
N GLU A 326 14.95 23.34 -7.59
CA GLU A 326 15.16 24.20 -6.43
C GLU A 326 14.44 25.57 -6.53
N ARG A 327 14.50 26.28 -7.67
CA ARG A 327 13.79 27.56 -7.88
C ARG A 327 12.27 27.43 -7.87
N VAL A 328 11.73 26.29 -8.33
CA VAL A 328 10.28 26.05 -8.28
C VAL A 328 9.84 25.79 -6.84
N TYR A 329 10.65 25.08 -6.06
CA TYR A 329 10.39 24.92 -4.63
C TYR A 329 10.52 26.25 -3.88
N ASP A 330 11.50 27.10 -4.21
CA ASP A 330 11.64 28.44 -3.60
C ASP A 330 10.47 29.37 -3.94
N TYR A 331 9.95 29.32 -5.17
CA TYR A 331 8.80 30.15 -5.60
C TYR A 331 7.49 29.81 -4.87
N PHE A 332 7.34 28.58 -4.40
CA PHE A 332 6.19 28.12 -3.60
C PHE A 332 6.50 28.02 -2.09
N GLY A 333 7.66 28.50 -1.63
CA GLY A 333 8.05 28.43 -0.21
C GLY A 333 8.34 27.02 0.32
N LEU A 334 8.62 26.07 -0.57
CA LEU A 334 8.93 24.66 -0.31
C LEU A 334 10.42 24.34 -0.50
N GLY A 335 11.28 25.35 -0.68
CA GLY A 335 12.72 25.20 -0.69
C GLY A 335 13.14 24.44 0.57
N ARG A 336 13.77 23.27 0.42
CA ARG A 336 14.42 22.61 1.55
C ARG A 336 15.41 23.63 2.10
N GLY A 337 15.12 24.16 3.29
CA GLY A 337 16.05 24.98 4.04
C GLY A 337 17.36 24.23 4.14
N GLN A 338 18.27 24.54 3.23
CA GLN A 338 19.67 24.25 3.38
C GLN A 338 20.06 25.20 4.51
N LEU A 339 20.07 24.69 5.74
CA LEU A 339 20.85 25.24 6.82
C LEU A 339 22.31 25.24 6.34
N ARG A 340 22.66 26.23 5.52
CA ARG A 340 24.01 26.77 5.47
C ARG A 340 24.21 27.41 6.84
N TYR A 341 24.74 26.62 7.75
CA TYR A 341 25.63 27.19 8.75
C TYR A 341 26.82 27.72 7.95
N ASP A 342 26.70 28.96 7.47
CA ASP A 342 27.88 29.73 7.10
C ASP A 342 28.63 29.95 8.41
N ARG A 343 29.61 29.06 8.62
CA ARG A 343 30.63 29.19 9.65
C ARG A 343 31.34 30.51 9.37
N ALA A 344 31.01 31.52 10.17
CA ALA A 344 31.76 32.77 10.17
C ALA A 344 33.25 32.43 10.39
N PRO A 345 34.15 32.86 9.50
CA PRO A 345 35.58 32.68 9.72
C PRO A 345 36.02 33.68 10.78
N GLY A 346 36.42 33.17 11.94
CA GLY A 346 37.21 33.92 12.91
C GLY A 346 36.48 34.34 14.17
N VAL A 347 36.32 33.40 15.10
CA VAL A 347 36.46 33.70 16.54
C VAL A 347 37.20 32.51 17.14
N GLY A 348 38.47 32.74 17.48
CA GLY A 348 39.21 31.85 18.37
C GLY A 348 38.62 31.93 19.76
N GLY A 349 38.43 30.79 20.39
CA GLY A 349 37.90 30.69 21.74
C GLY A 349 38.10 29.28 22.26
N GLU A 350 39.19 29.11 22.99
CA GLU A 350 39.47 27.98 23.86
C GLU A 350 38.37 27.77 24.91
N GLU A 351 38.36 26.57 25.49
CA GLU A 351 37.72 26.20 26.77
C GLU A 351 36.18 26.25 26.89
N LEU A 352 35.57 25.05 26.84
CA LEU A 352 34.81 24.41 27.92
C LEU A 352 34.25 23.10 27.32
N GLY A 353 34.49 21.90 27.83
CA GLY A 353 34.57 21.52 29.22
C GLY A 353 33.30 20.77 29.64
N ARG A 354 33.38 19.43 29.61
CA ARG A 354 32.59 18.42 30.36
C ARG A 354 31.11 18.15 30.02
N MET A 355 30.86 16.83 29.88
CA MET A 355 29.75 16.00 30.39
C MET A 355 28.31 16.42 30.02
N VAL A 356 27.44 15.53 29.57
CA VAL A 356 26.90 14.39 30.34
C VAL A 356 26.30 13.36 29.37
N ALA A 357 26.61 12.09 29.61
CA ALA A 357 25.82 10.96 29.13
C ALA A 357 24.65 10.74 30.08
N VAL A 358 23.40 10.70 29.60
CA VAL A 358 22.26 10.10 30.32
C VAL A 358 21.16 9.70 29.31
N TYR A 359 20.86 8.39 29.31
CA TYR A 359 19.77 7.57 28.74
C TYR A 359 19.58 7.45 27.22
#